data_AF-A0A1Z1WPI2-F1
#
_entry.id   AF-A0A1Z1WPI2-F1
#
_cell.length_a   1.000
_cell.length_b   1.000
_cell.length_c   1.000
_cell.angle_alpha   90.00
_cell.angle_beta   90.00
_cell.angle_gamma   90.00
#
_symmetry.space_group_name_H-M   'P 1'
#
loop_
_entity.id
_entity.type
_entity.pdbx_description
1 polymer ?
#
loop_
_entity_poly.entity_id
_entity_poly.type
_entity_poly.pdbx_seq_one_letter_code
_entity_poly.pdbx_strand_id
1 'polypeptide(L)' 'MDFEAITPEQMRVSLAPVLGEGPAAGVAGLYQAMSTLPDHAISPENSAQKLLGITPRTTRQWLTDIGL' A
#
# COMPACT_ATOMS: atom_id res chain seq x y z
N MET A 1 -12.67 5.92 -10.87
CA MET A 1 -11.27 6.21 -10.55
C MET A 1 -10.65 4.87 -10.22
N ASP A 2 -9.85 4.37 -11.14
CA ASP A 2 -9.18 3.08 -11.00
C ASP A 2 -7.85 3.29 -10.30
N PHE A 3 -7.42 2.29 -9.53
CA PHE A 3 -6.12 2.32 -8.88
C PHE A 3 -5.03 1.97 -9.91
N GLU A 4 -3.98 2.78 -9.97
CA GLU A 4 -2.77 2.50 -10.74
C GLU A 4 -1.59 2.40 -9.78
N ALA A 5 -0.84 1.30 -9.87
CA ALA A 5 0.35 1.11 -9.04
C ALA A 5 1.47 2.03 -9.51
N ILE A 6 2.16 2.66 -8.56
CA ILE A 6 3.35 3.48 -8.82
C ILE A 6 4.58 2.84 -8.17
N THR A 7 5.75 3.16 -8.73
CA THR A 7 7.04 2.75 -8.16
C THR A 7 7.36 3.52 -6.88
N PRO A 8 8.22 3.00 -6.00
CA PRO A 8 8.70 3.73 -4.83
C PRO A 8 9.34 5.08 -5.17
N GLU A 9 10.00 5.20 -6.33
CA GLU A 9 10.60 6.46 -6.76
C GLU A 9 9.55 7.49 -7.18
N GLN A 10 8.50 7.07 -7.88
CA GLN A 10 7.37 7.96 -8.20
C GLN A 10 6.67 8.44 -6.91
N MET A 11 6.57 7.57 -5.90
CA MET A 11 6.05 7.94 -4.58
C MET A 11 6.98 8.93 -3.86
N ARG A 12 8.30 8.77 -3.95
CA ARG A 12 9.27 9.74 -3.41
C ARG A 12 9.04 11.14 -3.98
N VAL A 13 8.94 11.23 -5.32
CA VAL A 13 8.74 12.49 -6.04
C VAL A 13 7.42 13.15 -5.65
N SER A 14 6.33 12.38 -5.47
CA SER A 14 5.04 12.93 -5.09
C SER A 14 4.98 13.39 -3.63
N LEU A 15 5.75 12.77 -2.73
CA LEU A 15 5.79 13.11 -1.31
C LEU A 15 6.75 14.25 -0.95
N ALA A 16 7.81 14.46 -1.74
CA ALA A 16 8.83 15.47 -1.45
C ALA A 16 8.26 16.90 -1.23
N PRO A 17 7.26 17.39 -2.00
CA PRO A 17 6.66 18.70 -1.75
C PRO A 17 5.90 18.83 -0.43
N VAL A 18 5.44 17.72 0.15
CA VAL A 18 4.62 17.70 1.38
C VAL A 18 5.47 17.41 2.61
N LEU A 19 6.43 16.50 2.50
CA LEU A 19 7.21 15.99 3.63
C LEU A 19 8.68 16.45 3.64
N GLY A 20 9.17 17.03 2.54
CA GLY A 20 10.58 17.31 2.31
C GLY A 20 11.36 16.09 1.78
N GLU A 21 12.52 16.35 1.17
CA GLU A 21 13.33 15.33 0.46
C GLU A 21 13.79 14.18 1.36
N GLY A 22 14.28 14.47 2.57
CA GLY A 22 14.78 13.46 3.50
C GLY A 22 13.70 12.44 3.92
N PRO A 23 12.57 12.90 4.48
CA PRO A 23 11.45 12.02 4.81
C PRO A 23 10.89 11.26 3.60
N ALA A 24 10.75 11.92 2.44
CA ALA A 24 10.29 11.25 1.22
C ALA A 24 11.23 10.12 0.78
N ALA A 25 12.55 10.34 0.85
CA ALA A 25 13.55 9.31 0.58
C ALA A 25 13.45 8.14 1.57
N GLY A 26 13.20 8.43 2.85
CA GLY A 26 12.97 7.40 3.87
C GLY A 26 11.75 6.51 3.56
N VAL A 27 10.63 7.12 3.14
CA VAL A 27 9.43 6.37 2.72
C VAL A 27 9.73 5.48 1.52
N ALA A 28 10.38 6.02 0.49
CA ALA A 28 10.73 5.25 -0.70
C ALA A 28 11.68 4.09 -0.38
N GLY A 29 12.68 4.33 0.47
CA GLY A 29 13.61 3.29 0.94
C GLY A 29 12.90 2.18 1.71
N LEU A 30 11.92 2.53 2.56
CA LEU A 30 11.10 1.54 3.27
C LEU A 30 10.34 0.64 2.29
N TYR A 31 9.62 1.21 1.32
CA TYR A 31 8.89 0.42 0.32
C TYR A 31 9.81 -0.43 -0.57
N GLN A 32 11.00 0.07 -0.92
CA GLN A 32 12.00 -0.72 -1.64
C GLN A 32 12.47 -1.91 -0.79
N ALA A 33 12.84 -1.70 0.47
CA ALA A 33 13.25 -2.79 1.36
C ALA A 33 12.14 -3.84 1.51
N MET A 34 10.91 -3.39 1.79
CA MET A 34 9.73 -4.25 1.92
C MET A 34 9.47 -5.08 0.66
N SER A 35 9.66 -4.52 -0.54
CA SER A 35 9.46 -5.25 -1.79
C SER A 35 10.39 -6.45 -2.00
N THR A 36 11.49 -6.50 -1.25
CA THR A 36 12.47 -7.60 -1.33
C THR A 36 12.25 -8.67 -0.26
N LEU A 37 11.39 -8.42 0.72
CA LEU A 37 11.16 -9.36 1.82
C LEU A 37 10.31 -10.55 1.33
N PRO A 38 10.77 -11.80 1.54
CA PRO A 38 9.96 -12.97 1.27
C PRO A 38 8.72 -12.97 2.17
N ASP A 39 7.62 -13.54 1.67
CA ASP A 39 6.36 -13.68 2.40
C ASP A 39 5.73 -12.36 2.89
N HIS A 40 6.21 -11.20 2.43
CA HIS A 40 5.60 -9.91 2.76
C HIS A 40 4.29 -9.68 1.99
N ALA A 41 4.15 -10.27 0.81
CA ALA A 41 2.89 -10.27 0.07
C ALA A 41 2.02 -11.46 0.51
N ILE A 42 0.78 -11.16 0.91
CA ILE A 42 -0.24 -12.18 1.15
C ILE A 42 -0.69 -12.72 -0.21
N SER A 43 -0.50 -14.00 -0.44
CA SER A 43 -1.02 -14.69 -1.63
C SER A 43 -2.52 -14.96 -1.47
N PRO A 44 -3.27 -15.14 -2.56
CA PRO A 44 -4.68 -15.53 -2.46
C PRO A 44 -4.89 -16.81 -1.62
N GLU A 45 -3.94 -17.73 -1.67
CA GLU A 45 -3.96 -19.04 -0.99
C GLU A 45 -3.87 -18.94 0.54
N ASN A 46 -3.10 -17.99 1.06
CA ASN A 46 -2.95 -17.76 2.50
C ASN A 46 -3.75 -16.54 3.00
N SER A 47 -4.64 -16.00 2.17
CA SER A 47 -5.47 -14.85 2.53
C SER A 47 -6.50 -15.21 3.60
N ALA A 48 -6.80 -14.26 4.50
CA ALA A 48 -7.90 -14.40 5.45
C ALA A 48 -9.25 -14.62 4.75
N GLN A 49 -9.41 -14.10 3.52
CA GLN A 49 -10.61 -14.33 2.72
C GLN A 49 -10.85 -15.83 2.51
N LYS A 50 -9.79 -16.55 2.11
CA LYS A 50 -9.83 -17.98 1.86
C LYS A 50 -9.85 -18.78 3.17
N LEU A 51 -8.95 -18.47 4.09
CA LEU A 51 -8.77 -19.26 5.31
C LEU A 51 -9.91 -19.11 6.32
N LEU A 52 -10.57 -17.95 6.36
CA LEU A 52 -11.64 -17.65 7.31
C LEU A 52 -13.02 -17.51 6.64
N GLY A 53 -13.10 -17.61 5.31
CA GLY A 53 -14.37 -17.48 4.58
C GLY A 53 -15.00 -16.08 4.66
N ILE A 54 -14.19 -15.05 4.89
CA ILE A 54 -14.67 -13.66 5.04
C ILE A 54 -14.51 -12.88 3.74
N THR A 55 -15.43 -11.95 3.49
CA THR A 55 -15.30 -10.99 2.38
C THR A 55 -14.84 -9.64 2.93
N PRO A 56 -13.63 -9.16 2.59
CA PRO A 56 -13.17 -7.85 3.01
C PRO A 56 -13.99 -6.75 2.36
N ARG A 57 -14.13 -5.64 3.09
CA ARG A 57 -14.65 -4.41 2.51
C ARG A 57 -13.77 -3.97 1.35
N THR A 58 -14.40 -3.44 0.30
CA THR A 58 -13.66 -2.71 -0.73
C THR A 58 -13.06 -1.44 -0.12
N THR A 59 -11.98 -0.92 -0.71
CA THR A 59 -11.41 0.38 -0.29
C THR A 59 -12.47 1.48 -0.27
N ARG A 60 -13.37 1.49 -1.27
CA ARG A 60 -14.48 2.44 -1.33
C ARG A 60 -15.42 2.31 -0.13
N GLN A 61 -15.84 1.09 0.19
CA GLN A 61 -16.73 0.87 1.34
C GLN A 61 -16.05 1.29 2.64
N TRP A 62 -14.77 0.94 2.82
CA TRP A 62 -14.02 1.32 4.00
C TRP A 62 -13.90 2.84 4.18
N LEU A 63 -13.63 3.59 3.10
CA LEU A 63 -13.58 5.06 3.12
C LEU A 63 -14.94 5.65 3.53
N THR A 64 -16.02 5.18 2.89
CA THR A 64 -17.39 5.61 3.23
C THR A 64 -17.71 5.36 4.70
N ASP A 65 -17.32 4.20 5.24
CA ASP A 65 -17.57 3.84 6.64
C ASP A 65 -16.82 4.74 7.65
N ILE A 66 -15.68 5.33 7.25
CA ILE A 66 -14.92 6.27 8.09
C ILE A 66 -15.23 7.75 7.78
N GLY A 67 -16.20 8.01 6.90
CA GLY A 67 -16.65 9.36 6.55
C GLY A 67 -15.77 10.07 5.51
N LEU A 68 -15.01 9.32 4.70
CA LEU A 68 -14.21 9.81 3.57
C LEU A 68 -14.80 9.40 2.21
#